data_AF-Q9YAR9-F1
#
_entry.id   AF-Q9YAR9-F1
#
_cell.length_a   1.000
_cell.length_b   1.000
_cell.length_c   1.000
_cell.angle_alpha   90.00
_cell.angle_beta   90.00
_cell.angle_gamma   90.00
#
_symmetry.space_group_name_H-M   'P 1'
#
loop_
_entity.id
_entity.type
_entity.pdbx_description
1 polymer ?
#
loop_
_entity_poly.entity_id
_entity_poly.type
_entity_poly.pdbx_seq_one_letter_code
_entity_poly.pdbx_strand_id
1 'polypeptide(L)'
;MHGNPKTAIRPAGWHYGRRVYWIEGLPLIGHIAFGVIDRGTNVLQVRPSTLCFHNCIFCSVDAGPSSRRRRSEYTVEWEQLVVWVEKVARVKGGGLEALIDGVGEPLTHPHITRIIKALKGLDAIERVALETHGGSLSKSLARALEKAGLDRINLSVDAADPRLARSLVGVDWYGVDRVLKTAEWIIANTSIDVVLTPVVLPGVNEKEMATLVHWARRVGAGRKSGWPTGVLIQKFEIHKYGRKPSTVKSVWGWRRFYTWLARLEKETGYRLLVDPGEIGFKPRPRVEKPFERGDRVTLVLVGPGWHKGELLAVDRGWRRVVALYGLTEGEALTPGAEVEARIVRDKDNIFIAVPY
;
A
#
# COMPACT_ATOMS: atom_id res chain seq x y z
N MET A 1 -0.72 -21.14 -16.61
CA MET A 1 -2.16 -21.28 -16.34
C MET A 1 -2.88 -20.34 -17.27
N HIS A 2 -3.71 -20.85 -18.18
CA HIS A 2 -4.64 -19.99 -18.92
C HIS A 2 -5.76 -19.65 -17.95
N GLY A 3 -5.89 -18.39 -17.54
CA GLY A 3 -7.01 -17.98 -16.71
C GLY A 3 -8.28 -17.82 -17.55
N ASN A 4 -9.42 -17.74 -16.87
CA ASN A 4 -10.72 -17.54 -17.51
C ASN A 4 -11.21 -16.11 -17.23
N PRO A 5 -11.30 -15.22 -18.23
CA PRO A 5 -11.68 -13.83 -18.02
C PRO A 5 -13.06 -13.66 -17.43
N LYS A 6 -13.96 -14.63 -17.60
CA LYS A 6 -15.32 -14.60 -17.06
C LYS A 6 -15.39 -14.89 -15.55
N THR A 7 -14.37 -15.54 -14.99
CA THR A 7 -14.33 -15.92 -13.58
C THR A 7 -13.15 -15.32 -12.83
N ALA A 8 -12.25 -14.61 -13.52
CA ALA A 8 -11.03 -14.06 -12.95
C ALA A 8 -11.28 -12.99 -11.87
N ILE A 9 -12.44 -12.35 -11.93
CA ILE A 9 -12.97 -11.47 -10.89
C ILE A 9 -14.42 -11.87 -10.62
N ARG A 10 -14.80 -11.99 -9.34
CA ARG A 10 -16.19 -12.28 -8.94
C ARG A 10 -16.74 -11.18 -8.05
N PRO A 11 -17.98 -10.72 -8.24
CA PRO A 11 -18.59 -9.80 -7.31
C PRO A 11 -18.65 -10.35 -5.88
N ALA A 12 -18.26 -9.54 -4.90
CA ALA A 12 -18.19 -9.94 -3.48
C ALA A 12 -19.09 -9.09 -2.57
N GLY A 13 -19.57 -7.93 -3.04
CA GLY A 13 -20.44 -7.05 -2.26
C GLY A 13 -20.27 -5.59 -2.63
N TRP A 14 -20.50 -4.71 -1.66
CA TRP A 14 -20.40 -3.27 -1.80
C TRP A 14 -19.64 -2.64 -0.63
N HIS A 15 -18.85 -1.61 -0.91
CA HIS A 15 -18.12 -0.83 0.08
C HIS A 15 -18.31 0.66 -0.21
N TYR A 16 -19.01 1.38 0.66
CA TYR A 16 -19.39 2.79 0.47
C TYR A 16 -19.94 3.11 -0.93
N GLY A 17 -20.88 2.31 -1.41
CA GLY A 17 -21.53 2.49 -2.71
C GLY A 17 -20.71 2.04 -3.93
N ARG A 18 -19.50 1.48 -3.73
CA ARG A 18 -18.67 0.92 -4.81
C ARG A 18 -18.73 -0.61 -4.79
N ARG A 19 -18.75 -1.23 -5.97
CA ARG A 19 -18.77 -2.69 -6.11
C ARG A 19 -17.42 -3.26 -5.66
N VAL A 20 -17.45 -4.26 -4.80
CA VAL A 20 -16.26 -5.03 -4.40
C VAL A 20 -16.17 -6.26 -5.28
N TYR A 21 -14.99 -6.52 -5.84
CA TYR A 21 -14.68 -7.75 -6.56
C TYR A 21 -13.62 -8.55 -5.80
N TRP A 22 -13.84 -9.85 -5.70
CA TRP A 22 -12.83 -10.80 -5.30
C TRP A 22 -11.98 -11.15 -6.53
N ILE A 23 -10.67 -10.96 -6.44
CA ILE A 23 -9.72 -11.30 -7.49
C ILE A 23 -9.29 -12.75 -7.28
N GLU A 24 -9.60 -13.60 -8.25
CA GLU A 24 -9.32 -15.03 -8.22
C GLU A 24 -9.01 -15.51 -9.63
N GLY A 25 -7.73 -15.75 -9.92
CA GLY A 25 -7.30 -16.24 -11.23
C GLY A 25 -6.71 -15.18 -12.18
N LEU A 26 -6.56 -13.93 -11.72
CA LEU A 26 -5.74 -12.92 -12.44
C LEU A 26 -4.25 -13.07 -12.15
N PRO A 27 -3.37 -12.61 -13.05
CA PRO A 27 -2.01 -12.30 -12.67
C PRO A 27 -2.00 -11.25 -11.56
N LEU A 28 -1.21 -11.46 -10.51
CA LEU A 28 -1.11 -10.49 -9.40
C LEU A 28 0.11 -9.59 -9.57
N ILE A 29 0.38 -9.19 -10.81
CA ILE A 29 1.40 -8.22 -11.18
C ILE A 29 0.91 -7.52 -12.45
N GLY A 30 1.17 -6.22 -12.59
CA GLY A 30 0.63 -5.42 -13.69
C GLY A 30 -0.18 -4.20 -13.25
N HIS A 31 -0.74 -4.25 -12.05
CA HIS A 31 -1.71 -3.26 -11.57
C HIS A 31 -1.27 -2.61 -10.25
N ILE A 32 -1.51 -1.31 -10.09
CA ILE A 32 -1.10 -0.57 -8.88
C ILE A 32 -1.95 -0.92 -7.65
N ALA A 33 -3.22 -1.29 -7.84
CA ALA A 33 -4.16 -1.37 -6.72
C ALA A 33 -4.03 -2.64 -5.88
N PHE A 34 -3.58 -3.75 -6.45
CA PHE A 34 -3.60 -5.08 -5.81
C PHE A 34 -2.45 -5.96 -6.30
N GLY A 35 -2.19 -7.05 -5.60
CA GLY A 35 -1.18 -8.03 -5.97
C GLY A 35 0.22 -7.68 -5.45
N VAL A 36 1.25 -7.99 -6.23
CA VAL A 36 2.65 -7.82 -5.88
C VAL A 36 3.28 -6.73 -6.74
N ILE A 37 3.93 -5.76 -6.11
CA ILE A 37 4.69 -4.71 -6.81
C ILE A 37 6.17 -4.88 -6.52
N ASP A 38 6.94 -5.02 -7.59
CA ASP A 38 8.39 -5.10 -7.55
C ASP A 38 9.02 -3.79 -8.05
N ARG A 39 9.75 -3.12 -7.15
CA ARG A 39 10.48 -1.88 -7.44
C ARG A 39 11.99 -2.09 -7.60
N GLY A 40 12.45 -3.32 -7.75
CA GLY A 40 13.88 -3.65 -7.90
C GLY A 40 14.67 -3.59 -6.59
N THR A 41 14.00 -3.84 -5.46
CA THR A 41 14.63 -3.92 -4.14
C THR A 41 14.30 -5.25 -3.46
N ASN A 42 14.85 -5.53 -2.29
CA ASN A 42 14.49 -6.70 -1.47
C ASN A 42 13.14 -6.55 -0.75
N VAL A 43 12.41 -5.45 -0.94
CA VAL A 43 11.09 -5.23 -0.36
C VAL A 43 10.02 -5.46 -1.43
N LEU A 44 9.16 -6.44 -1.19
CA LEU A 44 7.99 -6.74 -2.02
C LEU A 44 6.77 -6.08 -1.40
N GLN A 45 6.12 -5.19 -2.15
CA GLN A 45 4.83 -4.65 -1.77
C GLN A 45 3.75 -5.70 -2.08
N VAL A 46 2.98 -6.09 -1.07
CA VAL A 46 1.95 -7.11 -1.13
C VAL A 46 0.62 -6.46 -0.79
N ARG A 47 -0.27 -6.31 -1.79
CA ARG A 47 -1.53 -5.56 -1.69
C ARG A 47 -2.73 -6.48 -1.72
N PRO A 48 -3.25 -6.89 -0.55
CA PRO A 48 -4.34 -7.86 -0.48
C PRO A 48 -5.72 -7.22 -0.67
N SER A 49 -5.87 -5.91 -0.43
CA SER A 49 -7.16 -5.23 -0.43
C SER A 49 -7.01 -3.76 -0.84
N THR A 50 -8.04 -3.22 -1.50
CA THR A 50 -8.15 -1.77 -1.74
C THR A 50 -9.12 -1.07 -0.79
N LEU A 51 -9.85 -1.84 0.03
CA LEU A 51 -10.86 -1.31 0.95
C LEU A 51 -10.19 -0.44 2.02
N CYS A 52 -10.86 0.64 2.40
CA CYS A 52 -10.41 1.50 3.48
C CYS A 52 -11.62 2.11 4.17
N PHE A 53 -11.60 2.15 5.51
CA PHE A 53 -12.63 2.78 6.34
C PHE A 53 -12.22 4.17 6.86
N HIS A 54 -10.98 4.59 6.64
CA HIS A 54 -10.53 5.98 6.85
C HIS A 54 -10.93 6.87 5.67
N ASN A 55 -10.79 8.19 5.82
CA ASN A 55 -11.13 9.16 4.77
C ASN A 55 -10.08 10.28 4.66
N CYS A 56 -8.79 9.94 4.75
CA CYS A 56 -7.73 10.92 4.96
C CYS A 56 -7.78 12.06 3.93
N ILE A 57 -7.68 13.31 4.38
CA ILE A 57 -7.85 14.49 3.52
C ILE A 57 -6.70 14.67 2.51
N PHE A 58 -5.62 13.95 2.71
CA PHE A 58 -4.39 13.94 1.90
C PHE A 58 -4.12 12.57 1.26
N CYS A 59 -5.10 11.64 1.26
CA CYS A 59 -4.92 10.29 0.73
C CYS A 59 -4.43 10.31 -0.73
N SER A 60 -3.28 9.71 -1.00
CA SER A 60 -2.63 9.66 -2.32
C SER A 60 -3.45 8.93 -3.39
N VAL A 61 -4.39 8.09 -2.95
CA VAL A 61 -5.16 7.16 -3.79
C VAL A 61 -6.69 7.35 -3.67
N ASP A 62 -7.14 8.42 -2.99
CA ASP A 62 -8.57 8.74 -2.80
C ASP A 62 -9.39 7.55 -2.23
N ALA A 63 -8.84 6.86 -1.23
CA ALA A 63 -9.50 5.75 -0.53
C ALA A 63 -10.57 6.25 0.45
N GLY A 64 -11.53 5.39 0.80
CA GLY A 64 -12.47 5.68 1.87
C GLY A 64 -13.88 6.09 1.41
N PRO A 65 -14.75 6.47 2.35
CA PRO A 65 -16.17 6.69 2.09
C PRO A 65 -16.43 7.82 1.09
N SER A 66 -15.63 8.90 1.11
CA SER A 66 -15.82 10.06 0.23
C SER A 66 -15.03 9.98 -1.08
N SER A 67 -14.64 8.79 -1.52
CA SER A 67 -13.95 8.61 -2.81
C SER A 67 -14.79 9.15 -3.96
N ARG A 68 -14.19 9.98 -4.81
CA ARG A 68 -14.86 10.54 -5.99
C ARG A 68 -14.38 9.90 -7.29
N ARG A 69 -13.20 9.27 -7.26
CA ARG A 69 -12.51 8.76 -8.45
C ARG A 69 -12.56 7.23 -8.58
N ARG A 70 -12.73 6.50 -7.48
CA ARG A 70 -12.84 5.04 -7.52
C ARG A 70 -14.24 4.61 -7.96
N ARG A 71 -14.27 3.57 -8.78
CA ARG A 71 -15.49 2.89 -9.25
C ARG A 71 -15.67 1.56 -8.52
N SER A 72 -14.58 0.83 -8.34
CA SER A 72 -14.59 -0.53 -7.80
C SER A 72 -13.54 -0.68 -6.71
N GLU A 73 -13.70 -1.68 -5.87
CA GLU A 73 -12.72 -2.08 -4.88
C GLU A 73 -12.41 -3.57 -5.03
N TYR A 74 -11.25 -4.00 -4.55
CA TYR A 74 -10.77 -5.37 -4.71
C TYR A 74 -10.38 -5.98 -3.38
N THR A 75 -10.58 -7.29 -3.29
CA THR A 75 -10.02 -8.18 -2.27
C THR A 75 -9.39 -9.36 -3.00
N VAL A 76 -8.16 -9.71 -2.68
CA VAL A 76 -7.38 -10.71 -3.44
C VAL A 76 -7.45 -12.06 -2.75
N GLU A 77 -7.67 -13.14 -3.50
CA GLU A 77 -7.60 -14.49 -2.93
C GLU A 77 -6.23 -14.75 -2.31
N TRP A 78 -6.22 -15.16 -1.05
CA TRP A 78 -5.01 -15.09 -0.24
C TRP A 78 -4.01 -16.19 -0.62
N GLU A 79 -4.45 -17.40 -0.96
CA GLU A 79 -3.58 -18.46 -1.46
C GLU A 79 -2.91 -18.02 -2.76
N GLN A 80 -3.68 -17.39 -3.66
CA GLN A 80 -3.18 -16.90 -4.92
C GLN A 80 -2.11 -15.80 -4.71
N LEU A 81 -2.35 -14.88 -3.77
CA LEU A 81 -1.40 -13.83 -3.41
C LEU A 81 -0.06 -14.40 -2.97
N VAL A 82 -0.08 -15.41 -2.10
CA VAL A 82 1.13 -16.09 -1.60
C VAL A 82 1.89 -16.77 -2.75
N VAL A 83 1.19 -17.47 -3.65
CA VAL A 83 1.80 -18.10 -4.83
C VAL A 83 2.50 -17.08 -5.72
N TRP A 84 1.92 -15.89 -5.90
CA TRP A 84 2.57 -14.83 -6.68
C TRP A 84 3.76 -14.20 -5.97
N VAL A 85 3.70 -14.02 -4.65
CA VAL A 85 4.86 -13.58 -3.87
C VAL A 85 6.01 -14.58 -4.00
N GLU A 86 5.73 -15.89 -3.89
CA GLU A 86 6.73 -16.94 -4.06
C GLU A 86 7.37 -16.89 -5.46
N LYS A 87 6.56 -16.75 -6.52
CA LYS A 87 7.07 -16.62 -7.90
C LYS A 87 8.01 -15.43 -8.07
N VAL A 88 7.63 -14.27 -7.53
CA VAL A 88 8.47 -13.07 -7.56
C VAL A 88 9.74 -13.29 -6.75
N ALA A 89 9.63 -13.92 -5.57
CA ALA A 89 10.75 -14.18 -4.69
C ALA A 89 11.82 -15.09 -5.34
N ARG A 90 11.42 -16.10 -6.12
CA ARG A 90 12.35 -16.97 -6.87
C ARG A 90 13.30 -16.20 -7.79
N VAL A 91 12.85 -15.09 -8.38
CA VAL A 91 13.69 -14.23 -9.23
C VAL A 91 14.65 -13.36 -8.41
N LYS A 92 14.24 -12.99 -7.20
CA LYS A 92 14.94 -12.01 -6.36
C LYS A 92 15.93 -12.64 -5.38
N GLY A 93 15.80 -13.94 -5.12
CA GLY A 93 16.56 -14.68 -4.11
C GLY A 93 15.98 -14.52 -2.71
N GLY A 94 16.71 -14.98 -1.69
CA GLY A 94 16.29 -14.90 -0.28
C GLY A 94 16.59 -13.56 0.41
N GLY A 95 16.19 -13.45 1.68
CA GLY A 95 16.40 -12.25 2.49
C GLY A 95 15.46 -11.11 2.10
N LEU A 96 14.23 -11.44 1.71
CA LEU A 96 13.23 -10.48 1.26
C LEU A 96 12.33 -10.04 2.43
N GLU A 97 11.81 -8.83 2.32
CA GLU A 97 10.71 -8.36 3.16
C GLU A 97 9.41 -8.34 2.36
N ALA A 98 8.37 -9.00 2.86
CA ALA A 98 7.02 -8.84 2.36
C ALA A 98 6.35 -7.70 3.13
N LEU A 99 6.29 -6.52 2.52
CA LEU A 99 5.59 -5.36 3.05
C LEU A 99 4.13 -5.42 2.60
N ILE A 100 3.25 -5.77 3.53
CA ILE A 100 1.80 -5.71 3.32
C ILE A 100 1.37 -4.24 3.39
N ASP A 101 1.29 -3.63 2.21
CA ASP A 101 0.77 -2.28 2.01
C ASP A 101 -0.58 -2.32 1.29
N GLY A 102 -1.10 -1.17 0.92
CA GLY A 102 -2.33 -1.10 0.17
C GLY A 102 -2.58 0.25 -0.44
N VAL A 103 -3.47 0.27 -1.42
CA VAL A 103 -4.19 1.50 -1.79
C VAL A 103 -5.41 1.70 -0.88
N GLY A 104 -5.38 1.13 0.32
CA GLY A 104 -6.44 1.13 1.31
C GLY A 104 -5.86 0.76 2.68
N GLU A 105 -6.69 0.18 3.54
CA GLU A 105 -6.28 -0.32 4.85
C GLU A 105 -6.16 -1.85 4.79
N PRO A 106 -4.94 -2.43 4.83
CA PRO A 106 -4.76 -3.87 4.65
C PRO A 106 -5.47 -4.72 5.71
N LEU A 107 -5.66 -4.18 6.92
CA LEU A 107 -6.42 -4.83 8.00
C LEU A 107 -7.91 -5.03 7.69
N THR A 108 -8.40 -4.52 6.55
CA THR A 108 -9.74 -4.86 6.02
C THR A 108 -9.81 -6.26 5.43
N HIS A 109 -8.67 -6.89 5.12
CA HIS A 109 -8.66 -8.20 4.51
C HIS A 109 -9.07 -9.30 5.51
N PRO A 110 -10.10 -10.11 5.24
CA PRO A 110 -10.63 -11.09 6.21
C PRO A 110 -9.62 -12.20 6.57
N HIS A 111 -8.64 -12.45 5.70
CA HIS A 111 -7.61 -13.47 5.89
C HIS A 111 -6.22 -12.89 6.17
N ILE A 112 -6.11 -11.67 6.72
CA ILE A 112 -4.82 -11.00 6.94
C ILE A 112 -3.83 -11.84 7.77
N THR A 113 -4.29 -12.54 8.82
CA THR A 113 -3.43 -13.42 9.63
C THR A 113 -2.99 -14.68 8.88
N ARG A 114 -3.81 -15.20 7.96
CA ARG A 114 -3.43 -16.33 7.09
C ARG A 114 -2.37 -15.90 6.07
N ILE A 115 -2.55 -14.71 5.47
CA ILE A 115 -1.58 -14.11 4.56
C ILE A 115 -0.23 -13.98 5.26
N ILE A 116 -0.19 -13.33 6.44
CA ILE A 116 1.06 -13.13 7.19
C ILE A 116 1.73 -14.48 7.49
N LYS A 117 0.98 -15.46 7.99
CA LYS A 117 1.51 -16.79 8.31
C LYS A 117 2.09 -17.49 7.09
N ALA A 118 1.37 -17.46 5.97
CA ALA A 118 1.80 -18.11 4.75
C ALA A 118 3.03 -17.42 4.13
N LEU A 119 3.08 -16.09 4.13
CA LEU A 119 4.24 -15.32 3.67
C LEU A 119 5.47 -15.60 4.54
N LYS A 120 5.31 -15.62 5.87
CA LYS A 120 6.41 -15.91 6.80
C LYS A 120 6.95 -17.34 6.67
N GLY A 121 6.13 -18.26 6.16
CA GLY A 121 6.53 -19.64 5.88
C GLY A 121 7.27 -19.85 4.56
N LEU A 122 7.43 -18.80 3.73
CA LEU A 122 8.22 -18.90 2.50
C LEU A 122 9.71 -18.70 2.83
N ASP A 123 10.56 -19.66 2.45
CA ASP A 123 12.01 -19.63 2.74
C ASP A 123 12.72 -18.34 2.28
N ALA A 124 12.22 -17.71 1.22
CA ALA A 124 12.80 -16.47 0.69
C ALA A 124 12.42 -15.21 1.50
N ILE A 125 11.36 -15.27 2.32
CA ILE A 125 10.84 -14.14 3.09
C ILE A 125 11.43 -14.16 4.50
N GLU A 126 12.30 -13.20 4.78
CA GLU A 126 12.93 -13.02 6.09
C GLU A 126 12.02 -12.23 7.04
N ARG A 127 11.33 -11.21 6.52
CA ARG A 127 10.46 -10.32 7.30
C ARG A 127 9.09 -10.12 6.65
N VAL A 128 8.06 -10.01 7.47
CA VAL A 128 6.72 -9.56 7.07
C VAL A 128 6.41 -8.28 7.85
N ALA A 129 6.14 -7.21 7.12
CA ALA A 129 5.75 -5.91 7.66
C ALA A 129 4.33 -5.54 7.23
N LEU A 130 3.64 -4.71 8.00
CA LEU A 130 2.28 -4.26 7.73
C LEU A 130 2.19 -2.73 7.83
N GLU A 131 1.59 -2.08 6.83
CA GLU A 131 1.21 -0.67 6.92
C GLU A 131 -0.22 -0.52 7.43
N THR A 132 -0.44 0.38 8.39
CA THR A 132 -1.80 0.68 8.88
C THR A 132 -1.86 2.06 9.55
N HIS A 133 -3.03 2.69 9.54
CA HIS A 133 -3.31 3.86 10.41
C HIS A 133 -3.65 3.43 11.85
N GLY A 134 -3.79 2.13 12.12
CA GLY A 134 -4.02 1.60 13.46
C GLY A 134 -5.47 1.71 13.96
N GLY A 135 -6.40 2.24 13.18
CA GLY A 135 -7.80 2.44 13.58
C GLY A 135 -8.50 1.16 14.07
N SER A 136 -8.16 0.00 13.48
CA SER A 136 -8.67 -1.32 13.89
C SER A 136 -7.75 -2.08 14.85
N LEU A 137 -6.51 -1.61 15.10
CA LEU A 137 -5.55 -2.33 15.94
C LEU A 137 -6.05 -2.45 17.38
N SER A 138 -6.10 -3.68 17.87
CA SER A 138 -6.42 -4.01 19.26
C SER A 138 -5.34 -4.93 19.83
N LYS A 139 -5.30 -5.08 21.15
CA LYS A 139 -4.38 -6.02 21.81
C LYS A 139 -4.60 -7.46 21.34
N SER A 140 -5.86 -7.87 21.15
CA SER A 140 -6.21 -9.21 20.66
C SER A 140 -5.80 -9.41 19.20
N LEU A 141 -6.03 -8.42 18.34
CA LEU A 141 -5.56 -8.47 16.96
C LEU A 141 -4.03 -8.52 16.89
N ALA A 142 -3.34 -7.71 17.69
CA ALA A 142 -1.88 -7.73 17.76
C ALA A 142 -1.32 -9.10 18.18
N ARG A 143 -1.92 -9.79 19.15
CA ARG A 143 -1.56 -11.18 19.49
C ARG A 143 -1.79 -12.15 18.33
N ALA A 144 -2.88 -11.98 17.59
CA ALA A 144 -3.15 -12.81 16.42
C ALA A 144 -2.14 -12.55 15.28
N LEU A 145 -1.74 -11.30 15.07
CA LEU A 145 -0.69 -10.92 14.12
C LEU A 145 0.69 -11.45 14.54
N GLU A 146 1.02 -11.38 15.84
CA GLU A 146 2.26 -11.93 16.41
C GLU A 146 2.31 -13.45 16.20
N LYS A 147 1.22 -14.16 16.54
CA LYS A 147 1.11 -15.61 16.32
C LYS A 147 1.21 -15.99 14.85
N ALA A 148 0.78 -15.12 13.94
CA ALA A 148 0.95 -15.30 12.51
C ALA A 148 2.39 -15.07 12.04
N GLY A 149 3.25 -14.45 12.86
CA GLY A 149 4.65 -14.17 12.53
C GLY A 149 4.89 -12.80 11.93
N LEU A 150 4.03 -11.81 12.22
CA LEU A 150 4.28 -10.42 11.83
C LEU A 150 5.51 -9.88 12.57
N ASP A 151 6.45 -9.27 11.85
CA ASP A 151 7.68 -8.72 12.43
C ASP A 151 7.54 -7.24 12.78
N ARG A 152 6.90 -6.44 11.90
CA ARG A 152 6.84 -4.98 12.05
C ARG A 152 5.51 -4.38 11.61
N ILE A 153 5.07 -3.36 12.34
CA ILE A 153 4.00 -2.46 11.93
C ILE A 153 4.60 -1.09 11.59
N ASN A 154 4.40 -0.65 10.34
CA ASN A 154 4.57 0.74 9.92
C ASN A 154 3.26 1.48 10.24
N LEU A 155 3.28 2.30 11.28
CA LEU A 155 2.11 2.95 11.85
C LEU A 155 2.00 4.40 11.38
N SER A 156 0.99 4.67 10.55
CA SER A 156 0.70 6.00 10.01
C SER A 156 -0.10 6.83 11.02
N VAL A 157 0.60 7.62 11.84
CA VAL A 157 0.01 8.59 12.78
C VAL A 157 0.53 9.98 12.44
N ASP A 158 -0.30 10.81 11.79
CA ASP A 158 0.13 12.09 11.23
C ASP A 158 0.01 13.29 12.19
N ALA A 159 -0.60 13.09 13.36
CA ALA A 159 -0.70 14.08 14.44
C ALA A 159 -0.91 13.36 15.77
N ALA A 160 -0.39 13.92 16.86
CA ALA A 160 -0.63 13.43 18.22
C ALA A 160 -1.85 14.12 18.87
N ASP A 161 -2.15 15.36 18.49
CA ASP A 161 -3.37 16.06 18.91
C ASP A 161 -4.62 15.32 18.38
N PRO A 162 -5.57 14.92 19.26
CA PRO A 162 -6.75 14.17 18.85
C PRO A 162 -7.66 14.90 17.86
N ARG A 163 -7.76 16.23 17.93
CA ARG A 163 -8.64 16.99 17.02
C ARG A 163 -8.04 17.06 15.62
N LEU A 164 -6.74 17.35 15.53
CA LEU A 164 -5.99 17.36 14.28
C LEU A 164 -5.91 15.95 13.68
N ALA A 165 -5.65 14.92 14.48
CA ALA A 165 -5.60 13.54 13.99
C ALA A 165 -6.93 13.12 13.34
N ARG A 166 -8.07 13.43 13.97
CA ARG A 166 -9.41 13.19 13.37
C ARG A 166 -9.62 13.95 12.08
N SER A 167 -9.23 15.23 12.03
CA SER A 167 -9.41 16.04 10.82
C SER A 167 -8.53 15.55 9.67
N LEU A 168 -7.31 15.09 9.96
CA LEU A 168 -6.37 14.53 9.00
C LEU A 168 -6.86 13.19 8.44
N VAL A 169 -7.30 12.27 9.29
CA VAL A 169 -7.84 10.95 8.91
C VAL A 169 -9.26 11.04 8.33
N GLY A 170 -9.98 12.13 8.60
CA GLY A 170 -11.26 12.48 7.99
C GLY A 170 -12.45 11.68 8.52
N VAL A 171 -12.37 11.13 9.73
CA VAL A 171 -13.44 10.36 10.39
C VAL A 171 -13.48 10.64 11.89
N ASP A 172 -14.67 10.77 12.46
CA ASP A 172 -14.86 11.23 13.85
C ASP A 172 -14.48 10.18 14.90
N TRP A 173 -14.59 8.89 14.57
CA TRP A 173 -14.29 7.80 15.49
C TRP A 173 -12.78 7.57 15.69
N TYR A 174 -11.92 8.21 14.90
CA TYR A 174 -10.47 7.99 14.98
C TYR A 174 -9.90 8.54 16.30
N GLY A 175 -9.38 7.65 17.13
CA GLY A 175 -8.82 7.98 18.45
C GLY A 175 -7.32 7.73 18.50
N VAL A 176 -6.51 8.76 18.19
CA VAL A 176 -5.04 8.63 18.17
C VAL A 176 -4.45 8.20 19.51
N ASP A 177 -5.00 8.66 20.64
CA ASP A 177 -4.54 8.23 21.97
C ASP A 177 -4.68 6.72 22.15
N ARG A 178 -5.79 6.14 21.68
CA ARG A 178 -6.02 4.70 21.72
C ARG A 178 -5.08 3.96 20.76
N VAL A 179 -4.80 4.53 19.59
CA VAL A 179 -3.83 3.97 18.63
C VAL A 179 -2.43 3.93 19.24
N LEU A 180 -1.92 5.05 19.76
CA LEU A 180 -0.60 5.15 20.38
C LEU A 180 -0.48 4.28 21.64
N LYS A 181 -1.51 4.24 22.50
CA LYS A 181 -1.53 3.32 23.67
C LYS A 181 -1.50 1.85 23.24
N THR A 182 -2.18 1.51 22.14
CA THR A 182 -2.16 0.15 21.60
C THR A 182 -0.78 -0.17 21.04
N ALA A 183 -0.17 0.74 20.29
CA ALA A 183 1.18 0.59 19.76
C ALA A 183 2.24 0.44 20.86
N GLU A 184 2.16 1.25 21.92
CA GLU A 184 3.03 1.13 23.10
C GLU A 184 2.87 -0.24 23.78
N TRP A 185 1.63 -0.72 23.92
CA TRP A 185 1.38 -2.07 24.42
C TRP A 185 1.99 -3.15 23.52
N ILE A 186 1.86 -3.03 22.18
CA ILE A 186 2.47 -3.97 21.22
C ILE A 186 3.97 -4.02 21.42
N ILE A 187 4.64 -2.85 21.44
CA ILE A 187 6.10 -2.79 21.64
C ILE A 187 6.49 -3.45 22.97
N ALA A 188 5.75 -3.24 24.05
CA ALA A 188 6.10 -3.79 25.35
C ALA A 188 5.75 -5.29 25.54
N ASN A 189 4.77 -5.83 24.79
CA ASN A 189 4.17 -7.13 25.14
C ASN A 189 4.28 -8.20 24.06
N THR A 190 4.69 -7.87 22.84
CA THR A 190 4.82 -8.82 21.73
C THR A 190 6.24 -8.83 21.14
N SER A 191 6.52 -9.70 20.18
CA SER A 191 7.74 -9.63 19.35
C SER A 191 7.65 -8.60 18.23
N ILE A 192 6.45 -8.08 17.92
CA ILE A 192 6.22 -7.12 16.84
C ILE A 192 6.88 -5.78 17.18
N ASP A 193 7.61 -5.22 16.21
CA ASP A 193 8.10 -3.85 16.27
C ASP A 193 7.07 -2.85 15.73
N VAL A 194 7.22 -1.59 16.11
CA VAL A 194 6.43 -0.49 15.57
C VAL A 194 7.37 0.62 15.13
N VAL A 195 7.14 1.16 13.94
CA VAL A 195 7.81 2.34 13.39
C VAL A 195 6.74 3.33 12.99
N LEU A 196 6.85 4.59 13.41
CA LEU A 196 5.95 5.65 12.96
C LEU A 196 6.32 6.09 11.54
N THR A 197 5.31 6.21 10.68
CA THR A 197 5.48 6.65 9.28
C THR A 197 4.58 7.84 8.94
N PRO A 198 4.64 8.96 9.68
CA PRO A 198 3.77 10.11 9.47
C PRO A 198 4.04 10.80 8.12
N VAL A 199 3.01 11.38 7.53
CA VAL A 199 3.13 12.32 6.41
C VAL A 199 3.12 13.75 6.93
N VAL A 200 4.18 14.52 6.65
CA VAL A 200 4.22 15.95 6.97
C VAL A 200 3.54 16.76 5.88
N LEU A 201 2.51 17.50 6.29
CA LEU A 201 1.71 18.43 5.49
C LEU A 201 2.14 19.87 5.79
N PRO A 202 2.72 20.58 4.82
CA PRO A 202 3.17 21.96 4.99
C PRO A 202 2.06 22.91 5.47
N GLY A 203 2.31 23.61 6.58
CA GLY A 203 1.42 24.56 7.23
C GLY A 203 0.31 23.93 8.06
N VAL A 204 0.35 22.62 8.30
CA VAL A 204 -0.75 21.87 8.91
C VAL A 204 -0.31 21.12 10.16
N ASN A 205 0.67 20.23 10.06
CA ASN A 205 1.03 19.30 11.15
C ASN A 205 2.53 19.25 11.48
N GLU A 206 3.34 20.20 11.01
CA GLU A 206 4.80 20.16 11.30
C GLU A 206 5.11 20.13 12.79
N LYS A 207 4.31 20.85 13.59
CA LYS A 207 4.49 20.95 15.04
C LYS A 207 4.23 19.64 15.78
N GLU A 208 3.49 18.71 15.17
CA GLU A 208 3.19 17.40 15.76
C GLU A 208 4.40 16.46 15.69
N MET A 209 5.31 16.71 14.77
CA MET A 209 6.39 15.76 14.44
C MET A 209 7.36 15.59 15.61
N ALA A 210 7.69 16.66 16.33
CA ALA A 210 8.52 16.57 17.53
C ALA A 210 7.86 15.70 18.61
N THR A 211 6.55 15.87 18.84
CA THR A 211 5.78 15.07 19.81
C THR A 211 5.81 13.58 19.45
N LEU A 212 5.59 13.24 18.18
CA LEU A 212 5.64 11.86 17.69
C LEU A 212 7.04 11.26 17.79
N VAL A 213 8.07 12.04 17.51
CA VAL A 213 9.48 11.64 17.68
C VAL A 213 9.81 11.35 19.14
N HIS A 214 9.43 12.22 20.05
CA HIS A 214 9.61 11.99 21.48
C HIS A 214 8.85 10.76 21.98
N TRP A 215 7.62 10.56 21.50
CA TRP A 215 6.87 9.34 21.79
C TRP A 215 7.62 8.09 21.32
N ALA A 216 8.05 8.05 20.06
CA ALA A 216 8.74 6.90 19.46
C ALA A 216 10.04 6.55 20.20
N ARG A 217 10.83 7.59 20.54
CA ARG A 217 12.05 7.43 21.34
C ARG A 217 11.77 6.84 22.72
N ARG A 218 10.74 7.34 23.42
CA ARG A 218 10.35 6.92 24.77
C ARG A 218 9.92 5.45 24.81
N VAL A 219 9.11 5.03 23.84
CA VAL A 219 8.58 3.65 23.80
C VAL A 219 9.55 2.64 23.18
N GLY A 220 10.65 3.11 22.58
CA GLY A 220 11.63 2.24 21.92
C GLY A 220 11.18 1.70 20.57
N ALA A 221 10.39 2.48 19.82
CA ALA A 221 9.97 2.17 18.46
C ALA A 221 11.19 1.92 17.54
N GLY A 222 11.10 0.93 16.65
CA GLY A 222 12.16 0.56 15.69
C GLY A 222 13.30 -0.32 16.26
N ARG A 223 13.37 -0.48 17.59
CA ARG A 223 14.51 -1.18 18.22
C ARG A 223 14.52 -2.69 17.93
N LYS A 224 13.36 -3.34 17.86
CA LYS A 224 13.30 -4.80 17.62
C LYS A 224 13.68 -5.16 16.19
N SER A 225 13.48 -4.24 15.25
CA SER A 225 13.94 -4.34 13.86
C SER A 225 15.43 -4.07 13.72
N GLY A 226 16.11 -3.64 14.80
CA GLY A 226 17.50 -3.18 14.76
C GLY A 226 17.69 -1.87 14.00
N TRP A 227 16.63 -1.08 13.80
CA TRP A 227 16.70 0.15 13.04
C TRP A 227 17.27 1.30 13.89
N PRO A 228 18.04 2.22 13.27
CA PRO A 228 18.62 3.35 13.99
C PRO A 228 17.58 4.43 14.34
N THR A 229 16.33 4.27 13.88
CA THR A 229 15.19 5.13 14.17
C THR A 229 13.88 4.34 14.19
N GLY A 230 12.93 4.80 14.98
CA GLY A 230 11.54 4.36 15.00
C GLY A 230 10.61 5.34 14.31
N VAL A 231 11.12 6.33 13.56
CA VAL A 231 10.31 7.32 12.85
C VAL A 231 10.85 7.56 11.45
N LEU A 232 10.02 7.36 10.44
CA LEU A 232 10.29 7.65 9.03
C LEU A 232 9.25 8.66 8.53
N ILE A 233 9.55 9.95 8.70
CA ILE A 233 8.66 11.03 8.24
C ILE A 233 8.65 11.08 6.71
N GLN A 234 7.46 11.13 6.13
CA GLN A 234 7.24 11.15 4.70
C GLN A 234 6.89 12.56 4.23
N LYS A 235 7.50 13.00 3.13
CA LYS A 235 7.14 14.26 2.48
C LYS A 235 5.79 14.12 1.79
N PHE A 236 4.86 15.03 2.03
CA PHE A 236 3.63 15.08 1.25
C PHE A 236 3.91 15.33 -0.25
N GLU A 237 3.21 14.57 -1.09
CA GLU A 237 3.20 14.66 -2.54
C GLU A 237 1.77 14.72 -3.07
N ILE A 238 1.56 15.51 -4.12
CA ILE A 238 0.25 15.56 -4.79
C ILE A 238 0.22 14.51 -5.89
N HIS A 239 -0.74 13.60 -5.81
CA HIS A 239 -0.97 12.56 -6.81
C HIS A 239 -2.17 12.91 -7.69
N LYS A 240 -2.11 12.57 -8.99
CA LYS A 240 -3.17 12.83 -9.98
C LYS A 240 -4.58 12.44 -9.51
N TYR A 241 -4.69 11.28 -8.85
CA TYR A 241 -5.95 10.77 -8.33
C TYR A 241 -6.06 10.86 -6.80
N GLY A 242 -5.13 11.55 -6.14
CA GLY A 242 -5.13 11.76 -4.69
C GLY A 242 -5.93 12.99 -4.25
N ARG A 243 -6.12 13.13 -2.94
CA ARG A 243 -6.74 14.32 -2.34
C ARG A 243 -5.68 15.34 -1.99
N LYS A 244 -5.99 16.61 -2.26
CA LYS A 244 -5.20 17.76 -1.83
C LYS A 244 -6.06 18.58 -0.86
N PRO A 245 -5.71 18.64 0.42
CA PRO A 245 -6.45 19.49 1.36
C PRO A 245 -6.20 20.97 1.03
N SER A 246 -7.24 21.80 1.12
CA SER A 246 -7.17 23.24 0.85
C SER A 246 -6.26 23.99 1.83
N THR A 247 -6.02 23.42 3.00
CA THR A 247 -5.10 23.94 4.02
C THR A 247 -3.63 23.89 3.57
N VAL A 248 -3.27 22.98 2.66
CA VAL A 248 -1.90 22.90 2.09
C VAL A 248 -1.78 23.85 0.90
N LYS A 249 -1.26 25.05 1.16
CA LYS A 249 -1.08 26.12 0.16
C LYS A 249 0.03 25.80 -0.85
N SER A 250 1.13 25.20 -0.39
CA SER A 250 2.26 24.80 -1.25
C SER A 250 2.90 23.52 -0.74
N VAL A 251 3.46 22.73 -1.66
CA VAL A 251 4.23 21.52 -1.33
C VAL A 251 5.71 21.86 -1.20
N TRP A 252 6.42 21.16 -0.32
CA TRP A 252 7.86 21.32 -0.20
C TRP A 252 8.59 20.59 -1.33
N GLY A 253 9.62 21.23 -1.86
CA GLY A 253 10.68 20.54 -2.61
C GLY A 253 11.57 19.72 -1.66
N TRP A 254 12.29 18.74 -2.21
CA TRP A 254 13.15 17.83 -1.44
C TRP A 254 14.20 18.53 -0.60
N ARG A 255 14.87 19.57 -1.12
CA ARG A 255 15.86 20.36 -0.36
C ARG A 255 15.24 20.92 0.92
N ARG A 256 14.07 21.57 0.81
CA ARG A 256 13.37 22.15 1.96
C ARG A 256 12.95 21.07 2.97
N PHE A 257 12.44 19.94 2.49
CA PHE A 257 12.05 18.82 3.34
C PHE A 257 13.24 18.29 4.15
N TYR A 258 14.37 17.98 3.51
CA TYR A 258 15.55 17.48 4.21
C TYR A 258 16.20 18.52 5.13
N THR A 259 16.22 19.80 4.75
CA THR A 259 16.67 20.88 5.66
C THR A 259 15.78 20.97 6.91
N TRP A 260 14.47 20.85 6.75
CA TRP A 260 13.53 20.81 7.88
C TRP A 260 13.72 19.55 8.74
N LEU A 261 13.90 18.38 8.11
CA LEU A 261 14.11 17.12 8.81
C LEU A 261 15.42 17.12 9.63
N ALA A 262 16.49 17.68 9.08
CA ALA A 262 17.77 17.87 9.79
C ALA A 262 17.63 18.78 11.02
N ARG A 263 16.83 19.84 10.90
CA ARG A 263 16.53 20.72 12.05
C ARG A 263 15.75 19.97 13.12
N LEU A 264 14.74 19.19 12.73
CA LEU A 264 13.93 18.41 13.66
C LEU A 264 14.76 17.33 14.39
N GLU A 265 15.66 16.66 13.67
CA GLU A 265 16.62 15.72 14.25
C GLU A 265 17.49 16.39 15.31
N LYS A 266 18.05 17.57 15.01
CA LYS A 266 18.83 18.36 15.98
C LYS A 266 18.01 18.80 17.19
N GLU A 267 16.78 19.24 16.97
CA GLU A 267 15.86 19.71 18.02
C GLU A 267 15.48 18.57 18.97
N THR A 268 15.18 17.40 18.44
CA THR A 268 14.71 16.25 19.23
C THR A 268 15.86 15.38 19.78
N GLY A 269 17.07 15.55 19.24
CA GLY A 269 18.22 14.69 19.54
C GLY A 269 17.95 13.22 19.18
N TYR A 270 17.11 12.97 18.18
CA TYR A 270 16.73 11.64 17.73
C TYR A 270 16.93 11.54 16.22
N ARG A 271 17.54 10.44 15.78
CA ARG A 271 17.92 10.26 14.37
C ARG A 271 16.68 10.11 13.48
N LEU A 272 16.61 10.91 12.42
CA LEU A 272 15.54 10.93 11.42
C LEU A 272 16.08 10.83 9.99
N LEU A 273 17.32 11.27 9.77
CA LEU A 273 18.06 11.08 8.53
C LEU A 273 18.76 9.72 8.57
N VAL A 274 18.22 8.78 7.81
CA VAL A 274 18.73 7.42 7.70
C VAL A 274 18.92 7.05 6.24
N ASP A 275 20.04 6.37 5.96
CA ASP A 275 20.25 5.81 4.64
C ASP A 275 19.38 4.55 4.48
N PRO A 276 18.78 4.31 3.30
CA PRO A 276 17.94 3.12 3.08
C PRO A 276 18.65 1.80 3.41
N GLY A 277 19.98 1.72 3.22
CA GLY A 277 20.76 0.53 3.56
C GLY A 277 20.77 0.20 5.05
N GLU A 278 20.70 1.19 5.93
CA GLU A 278 20.71 1.02 7.39
C GLU A 278 19.39 0.42 7.90
N ILE A 279 18.30 0.62 7.16
CA ILE A 279 17.00 0.00 7.42
C ILE A 279 16.74 -1.22 6.52
N GLY A 280 17.81 -1.75 5.91
CA GLY A 280 17.81 -3.03 5.22
C GLY A 280 17.34 -3.01 3.77
N PHE A 281 17.15 -1.84 3.14
CA PHE A 281 16.86 -1.77 1.70
C PHE A 281 18.11 -2.09 0.89
N LYS A 282 17.98 -3.04 -0.03
CA LYS A 282 19.03 -3.48 -0.94
C LYS A 282 18.47 -3.58 -2.36
N PRO A 283 19.19 -3.13 -3.39
CA PRO A 283 18.84 -3.42 -4.77
C PRO A 283 18.76 -4.93 -5.02
N ARG A 284 17.80 -5.35 -5.83
CA ARG A 284 17.61 -6.74 -6.26
C ARG A 284 17.23 -6.77 -7.74
N PRO A 285 17.45 -7.89 -8.44
CA PRO A 285 16.90 -8.09 -9.78
C PRO A 285 15.41 -7.76 -9.82
N ARG A 286 14.99 -7.17 -10.94
CA ARG A 286 13.59 -6.94 -11.26
C ARG A 286 13.04 -8.19 -11.93
N VAL A 287 11.79 -8.52 -11.65
CA VAL A 287 11.05 -9.49 -12.46
C VAL A 287 10.92 -8.99 -13.90
N GLU A 288 10.76 -9.93 -14.83
CA GLU A 288 10.55 -9.66 -16.26
C GLU A 288 9.52 -8.53 -16.45
N LYS A 289 9.81 -7.58 -17.35
CA LYS A 289 8.87 -6.54 -17.77
C LYS A 289 8.53 -6.81 -19.24
N PRO A 290 7.39 -7.48 -19.54
CA PRO A 290 7.13 -8.00 -20.88
C PRO A 290 6.73 -6.94 -21.91
N PHE A 291 6.48 -5.70 -21.49
CA PHE A 291 6.06 -4.61 -22.36
C PHE A 291 6.80 -3.31 -22.01
N GLU A 292 6.93 -2.46 -23.00
CA GLU A 292 7.48 -1.11 -22.89
C GLU A 292 6.45 -0.07 -23.36
N ARG A 293 6.63 1.18 -22.91
CA ARG A 293 5.81 2.29 -23.40
C ARG A 293 5.98 2.42 -24.91
N GLY A 294 4.87 2.38 -25.64
CA GLY A 294 4.83 2.43 -27.11
C GLY A 294 4.42 1.12 -27.75
N ASP A 295 4.56 0.00 -27.04
CA ASP A 295 4.24 -1.32 -27.56
C ASP A 295 2.77 -1.44 -27.97
N ARG A 296 2.57 -2.19 -29.05
CA ARG A 296 1.24 -2.64 -29.49
C ARG A 296 0.95 -3.99 -28.87
N VAL A 297 -0.21 -4.11 -28.22
CA VAL A 297 -0.61 -5.31 -27.49
C VAL A 297 -2.07 -5.64 -27.75
N THR A 298 -2.37 -6.93 -27.89
CA THR A 298 -3.74 -7.42 -27.78
C THR A 298 -4.04 -7.75 -26.32
N LEU A 299 -5.09 -7.13 -25.78
CA LEU A 299 -5.54 -7.30 -24.42
C LEU A 299 -6.88 -8.01 -24.38
N VAL A 300 -7.05 -8.94 -23.44
CA VAL A 300 -8.31 -9.63 -23.18
C VAL A 300 -9.00 -8.91 -22.02
N LEU A 301 -10.21 -8.40 -22.26
CA LEU A 301 -11.00 -7.72 -21.24
C LEU A 301 -11.44 -8.69 -20.14
N VAL A 302 -11.37 -8.23 -18.89
CA VAL A 302 -11.79 -8.99 -17.71
C VAL A 302 -13.03 -8.36 -17.09
N GLY A 303 -13.06 -7.03 -16.94
CA GLY A 303 -14.20 -6.35 -16.35
C GLY A 303 -13.88 -4.94 -15.88
N PRO A 304 -14.70 -4.37 -14.98
CA PRO A 304 -14.53 -3.01 -14.50
C PRO A 304 -13.19 -2.80 -13.79
N GLY A 305 -12.56 -1.66 -14.06
CA GLY A 305 -11.34 -1.20 -13.43
C GLY A 305 -11.55 -0.49 -12.09
N TRP A 306 -10.44 -0.13 -11.46
CA TRP A 306 -10.40 0.50 -10.15
C TRP A 306 -10.99 1.90 -10.18
N HIS A 307 -10.58 2.69 -11.17
CA HIS A 307 -11.03 4.06 -11.37
C HIS A 307 -12.21 4.15 -12.34
N LYS A 308 -12.95 5.27 -12.28
CA LYS A 308 -13.95 5.61 -13.29
C LYS A 308 -13.29 5.68 -14.67
N GLY A 309 -13.87 5.01 -15.66
CA GLY A 309 -13.34 4.91 -17.03
C GLY A 309 -12.16 3.94 -17.20
N GLU A 310 -11.76 3.23 -16.15
CA GLU A 310 -10.78 2.15 -16.22
C GLU A 310 -11.49 0.81 -16.43
N LEU A 311 -10.85 -0.07 -17.20
CA LEU A 311 -11.16 -1.48 -17.33
C LEU A 311 -9.94 -2.32 -16.93
N LEU A 312 -10.20 -3.48 -16.32
CA LEU A 312 -9.18 -4.51 -16.14
C LEU A 312 -9.09 -5.35 -17.40
N ALA A 313 -7.88 -5.51 -17.89
CA ALA A 313 -7.54 -6.42 -18.97
C ALA A 313 -6.28 -7.21 -18.63
N VAL A 314 -6.00 -8.26 -19.40
CA VAL A 314 -4.77 -9.06 -19.32
C VAL A 314 -4.17 -9.25 -20.71
N ASP A 315 -2.87 -9.50 -20.81
CA ASP A 315 -2.30 -9.92 -22.09
C ASP A 315 -2.73 -11.34 -22.48
N ARG A 316 -2.69 -11.68 -23.77
CA ARG A 316 -3.04 -13.03 -24.28
C ARG A 316 -2.28 -14.16 -23.58
N GLY A 317 -1.06 -13.91 -23.13
CA GLY A 317 -0.24 -14.87 -22.38
C GLY A 317 -0.65 -15.06 -20.92
N TRP A 318 -1.62 -14.30 -20.42
CA TRP A 318 -2.03 -14.27 -19.02
C TRP A 318 -0.87 -13.99 -18.06
N ARG A 319 0.05 -13.11 -18.48
CA ARG A 319 1.28 -12.78 -17.75
C ARG A 319 1.11 -11.53 -16.89
N ARG A 320 0.39 -10.52 -17.37
CA ARG A 320 0.21 -9.22 -16.71
C ARG A 320 -1.24 -8.76 -16.77
N VAL A 321 -1.67 -8.12 -15.68
CA VAL A 321 -2.85 -7.25 -15.69
C VAL A 321 -2.46 -5.90 -16.28
N VAL A 322 -3.36 -5.28 -17.02
CA VAL A 322 -3.18 -3.97 -17.64
C VAL A 322 -4.42 -3.13 -17.34
N ALA A 323 -4.21 -1.90 -16.86
CA ALA A 323 -5.29 -0.92 -16.74
C ALA A 323 -5.56 -0.30 -18.11
N LEU A 324 -6.73 -0.59 -18.69
CA LEU A 324 -7.14 -0.07 -19.99
C LEU A 324 -8.07 1.14 -19.81
N TYR A 325 -7.79 2.24 -20.50
CA TYR A 325 -8.61 3.46 -20.49
C TYR A 325 -9.00 3.85 -21.92
N GLY A 326 -10.13 4.53 -22.07
CA GLY A 326 -10.53 5.16 -23.34
C GLY A 326 -11.58 4.42 -24.15
N LEU A 327 -12.06 3.25 -23.68
CA LEU A 327 -13.27 2.62 -24.22
C LEU A 327 -14.52 3.27 -23.62
N THR A 328 -15.55 3.44 -24.45
CA THR A 328 -16.84 3.96 -24.00
C THR A 328 -17.69 2.82 -23.41
N GLU A 329 -18.55 3.11 -22.42
CA GLU A 329 -19.34 2.08 -21.71
C GLU A 329 -20.33 1.31 -22.61
N GLY A 330 -20.52 1.74 -23.87
CA GLY A 330 -21.33 1.08 -24.89
C GLY A 330 -20.57 0.12 -25.82
N GLU A 331 -19.25 0.17 -25.85
CA GLU A 331 -18.42 -0.83 -26.55
C GLU A 331 -18.32 -2.06 -25.66
N ALA A 332 -18.84 -3.19 -26.14
CA ALA A 332 -19.15 -4.38 -25.36
C ALA A 332 -18.04 -4.77 -24.37
N LEU A 333 -18.25 -4.41 -23.10
CA LEU A 333 -17.48 -4.75 -21.89
C LEU A 333 -17.53 -6.25 -21.55
N THR A 334 -17.61 -7.10 -22.57
CA THR A 334 -17.81 -8.54 -22.41
C THR A 334 -16.49 -9.14 -21.97
N PRO A 335 -16.43 -9.77 -20.78
CA PRO A 335 -15.23 -10.48 -20.37
C PRO A 335 -14.84 -11.53 -21.42
N GLY A 336 -13.58 -11.47 -21.87
CA GLY A 336 -13.04 -12.28 -22.95
C GLY A 336 -12.96 -11.58 -24.31
N ALA A 337 -13.56 -10.41 -24.49
CA ALA A 337 -13.37 -9.62 -25.70
C ALA A 337 -11.90 -9.18 -25.83
N GLU A 338 -11.37 -9.21 -27.04
CA GLU A 338 -10.02 -8.75 -27.34
C GLU A 338 -10.04 -7.30 -27.82
N VAL A 339 -9.04 -6.53 -27.38
CA VAL A 339 -8.86 -5.12 -27.73
C VAL A 339 -7.40 -4.90 -28.10
N GLU A 340 -7.19 -4.37 -29.31
CA GLU A 340 -5.88 -3.87 -29.72
C GLU A 340 -5.62 -2.52 -29.03
N ALA A 341 -4.50 -2.41 -28.32
CA ALA A 341 -4.18 -1.24 -27.52
C ALA A 341 -2.68 -0.91 -27.56
N ARG A 342 -2.33 0.32 -27.20
CA ARG A 342 -0.96 0.79 -27.01
C ARG A 342 -0.65 0.95 -25.53
N ILE A 343 0.49 0.43 -25.07
CA ILE A 343 1.01 0.73 -23.73
C ILE A 343 1.44 2.20 -23.66
N VAL A 344 0.86 2.97 -22.74
CA VAL A 344 1.18 4.38 -22.49
C VAL A 344 1.99 4.59 -21.20
N ARG A 345 2.05 3.59 -20.33
CA ARG A 345 2.86 3.58 -19.11
C ARG A 345 3.26 2.15 -18.73
N ASP A 346 4.50 1.95 -18.28
CA ASP A 346 5.10 0.64 -17.99
C ASP A 346 6.01 0.62 -16.73
N LYS A 347 5.92 1.65 -15.88
CA LYS A 347 6.83 1.81 -14.73
C LYS A 347 6.60 0.74 -13.66
N ASP A 348 7.67 0.09 -13.21
CA ASP A 348 7.66 -0.92 -12.13
C ASP A 348 6.69 -2.09 -12.39
N ASN A 349 6.60 -2.56 -13.64
CA ASN A 349 5.63 -3.58 -14.07
C ASN A 349 4.16 -3.16 -13.84
N ILE A 350 3.87 -1.86 -13.77
CA ILE A 350 2.50 -1.34 -13.74
C ILE A 350 2.17 -0.78 -15.12
N PHE A 351 1.17 -1.38 -15.77
CA PHE A 351 0.85 -1.09 -17.16
C PHE A 351 -0.46 -0.31 -17.29
N ILE A 352 -0.42 0.76 -18.08
CA ILE A 352 -1.61 1.48 -18.54
C ILE A 352 -1.61 1.44 -20.07
N ALA A 353 -2.75 1.11 -20.66
CA ALA A 353 -2.94 1.08 -22.10
C ALA A 353 -4.15 1.92 -22.54
N VAL A 354 -4.15 2.30 -23.82
CA VAL A 354 -5.29 2.93 -24.50
C VAL A 354 -5.56 2.20 -25.82
N PRO A 355 -6.83 2.00 -26.23
CA PRO A 355 -7.18 1.43 -27.52
C PRO A 355 -6.61 2.24 -28.69
N TYR A 356 -6.53 1.60 -29.87
CA TYR A 356 -6.17 2.27 -31.12
C TYR A 356 -7.29 3.07 -31.74
#